data_AF-A0A7J6RXZ0-F1
#
_entry.id   AF-A0A7J6RXZ0-F1
#
_cell.length_a   1.000
_cell.length_b   1.000
_cell.length_c   1.000
_cell.angle_alpha   90.00
_cell.angle_beta   90.00
_cell.angle_gamma   90.00
#
_symmetry.space_group_name_H-M   'P 1'
#
loop_
_entity.id
_entity.type
_entity.pdbx_description
1 polymer ?
#
loop_
_entity_poly.entity_id
_entity_poly.type
_entity_poly.pdbx_seq_one_letter_code
_entity_poly.pdbx_strand_id
1 'polypeptide(L)'
;KLGIGGLEAHCSEEKFGEWLKYAADDAYFTFMLYCRLTDTLRGQEWCTELCKEPLEHKIRGSAITLNGLKNPEMYTGLSMSEFAVKFYRPFTELLVEIERRGFGASREYLLHQLTAAQGDLERHKEAFRTLAQSLTDRRGRPLNPQAEFINPRSARQIRQLLFGNPDEADRLRWVARRVK
;
A
#
# COMPACT_ATOMS: atom_id res chain seq x y z
N LYS A 1 1.70 -3.10 -24.64
CA LYS A 1 0.66 -2.78 -25.64
C LYS A 1 -0.54 -2.22 -24.89
N LEU A 2 -0.64 -0.90 -24.78
CA LEU A 2 -1.89 -0.26 -24.35
C LEU A 2 -2.96 -0.66 -25.37
N GLY A 3 -4.13 -1.08 -24.88
CA GLY A 3 -5.22 -1.57 -25.73
C GLY A 3 -5.62 -0.53 -26.75
N ILE A 4 -5.50 -0.87 -28.03
CA ILE A 4 -5.77 0.00 -29.18
C ILE A 4 -7.25 0.45 -29.22
N GLY A 5 -8.15 -0.30 -28.57
CA GLY A 5 -9.58 0.04 -28.51
C GLY A 5 -9.93 1.30 -27.70
N GLY A 6 -9.03 1.81 -26.85
CA GLY A 6 -9.25 3.09 -26.15
C GLY A 6 -9.05 4.30 -27.06
N LEU A 7 -8.00 4.28 -27.89
CA LEU A 7 -7.70 5.37 -28.83
C LEU A 7 -8.75 5.47 -29.94
N GLU A 8 -9.26 4.34 -30.43
CA GLU A 8 -10.31 4.32 -31.47
C GLU A 8 -11.62 4.97 -30.97
N ALA A 9 -11.95 4.81 -29.69
CA ALA A 9 -13.13 5.45 -29.07
C ALA A 9 -12.96 6.96 -28.82
N HIS A 10 -11.71 7.45 -28.71
CA HIS A 10 -11.40 8.88 -28.62
C HIS A 10 -11.37 9.57 -29.99
N CYS A 11 -11.24 8.81 -31.08
CA CYS A 11 -11.16 9.33 -32.44
C CYS A 11 -12.45 9.12 -33.28
N SER A 12 -13.52 8.57 -32.71
CA SER A 12 -14.81 8.44 -33.41
C SER A 12 -15.51 9.79 -33.54
N GLU A 13 -15.87 10.20 -34.75
CA GLU A 13 -16.64 11.45 -35.00
C GLU A 13 -17.95 11.49 -34.22
N GLU A 14 -18.62 10.35 -34.06
CA GLU A 14 -19.90 10.23 -33.34
C GLU A 14 -19.80 10.64 -31.85
N LYS A 15 -18.66 10.37 -31.19
CA LYS A 15 -18.44 10.69 -29.77
C LYS A 15 -17.65 11.98 -29.54
N PHE A 16 -17.11 12.58 -30.61
CA PHE A 16 -16.27 13.78 -30.49
C PHE A 16 -17.01 14.94 -29.79
N GLY A 17 -18.30 15.13 -30.09
CA GLY A 17 -19.13 16.14 -29.44
C GLY A 17 -19.31 15.91 -27.94
N GLU A 18 -19.47 14.66 -27.51
CA GLU A 18 -19.58 14.28 -26.09
C GLU A 18 -18.25 14.50 -25.35
N TRP A 19 -17.13 14.13 -25.98
CA TRP A 19 -15.79 14.36 -25.42
C TRP A 19 -15.45 15.84 -25.31
N LEU A 20 -15.78 16.63 -26.33
CA LEU A 20 -15.59 18.08 -26.31
C LEU A 20 -16.40 18.73 -25.19
N LYS A 21 -17.66 18.31 -25.05
CA LYS A 21 -18.52 18.78 -23.95
C LYS A 21 -17.95 18.37 -22.59
N TYR A 22 -17.54 17.11 -22.43
CA TYR A 22 -16.92 16.63 -21.19
C TYR A 22 -15.68 17.44 -20.82
N ALA A 23 -14.77 17.68 -21.78
CA ALA A 23 -13.55 18.45 -21.54
C ALA A 23 -13.86 19.93 -21.22
N ALA A 24 -14.85 20.52 -21.88
CA ALA A 24 -15.30 21.89 -21.61
C ALA A 24 -15.93 22.01 -20.21
N ASP A 25 -16.80 21.06 -19.85
CA ASP A 25 -17.43 20.98 -18.53
C ASP A 25 -16.36 20.78 -17.44
N ASP A 26 -15.39 19.88 -17.65
CA ASP A 26 -14.29 19.62 -16.72
C ASP A 26 -13.41 20.86 -16.50
N ALA A 27 -13.05 21.57 -17.58
CA ALA A 27 -12.31 22.83 -17.48
C ALA A 27 -13.10 23.90 -16.73
N TYR A 28 -14.40 24.04 -17.01
CA TYR A 28 -15.27 25.00 -16.34
C TYR A 28 -15.43 24.68 -14.85
N PHE A 29 -15.75 23.45 -14.50
CA PHE A 29 -15.92 23.03 -13.10
C PHE A 29 -14.61 23.09 -12.33
N THR A 30 -13.49 22.72 -12.94
CA THR A 30 -12.16 22.85 -12.35
C THR A 30 -11.84 24.30 -12.03
N PHE A 31 -12.13 25.23 -12.95
CA PHE A 31 -11.95 26.66 -12.70
C PHE A 31 -12.86 27.18 -11.58
N MET A 32 -14.15 26.83 -11.59
CA MET A 32 -15.09 27.23 -10.54
C MET A 32 -14.68 26.68 -9.16
N LEU A 33 -14.20 25.44 -9.12
CA LEU A 33 -13.68 24.82 -7.90
C LEU A 33 -12.41 25.53 -7.43
N TYR A 34 -11.50 25.85 -8.34
CA TYR A 34 -10.29 26.62 -8.04
C TYR A 34 -10.61 27.97 -7.41
N CYS A 35 -11.54 28.75 -7.99
CA CYS A 35 -11.95 30.04 -7.44
C CYS A 35 -12.51 29.88 -6.02
N ARG A 36 -13.46 28.96 -5.84
CA ARG A 36 -14.12 28.74 -4.54
C ARG A 36 -13.14 28.27 -3.45
N LEU A 37 -12.26 27.34 -3.78
CA LEU A 37 -11.24 26.85 -2.85
C LEU A 37 -10.22 27.94 -2.53
N THR A 38 -9.78 28.71 -3.51
CA THR A 38 -8.83 29.81 -3.30
C THR A 38 -9.39 30.84 -2.31
N ASP A 39 -10.64 31.25 -2.49
CA ASP A 39 -11.29 32.21 -1.59
C ASP A 39 -11.45 31.63 -0.17
N THR A 40 -11.85 30.36 -0.07
CA THR A 40 -11.98 29.67 1.22
C THR A 40 -10.63 29.57 1.94
N LEU A 41 -9.57 29.17 1.23
CA LEU A 41 -8.23 28.96 1.79
C LEU A 41 -7.51 30.27 2.10
N ARG A 42 -7.89 31.39 1.47
CA ARG A 42 -7.34 32.72 1.80
C ARG A 42 -7.73 33.15 3.21
N GLY A 43 -8.92 32.75 3.66
CA GLY A 43 -9.40 33.01 5.03
C GLY A 43 -8.90 32.01 6.08
N GLN A 44 -8.15 30.99 5.68
CA GLN A 44 -7.66 29.95 6.60
C GLN A 44 -6.19 30.15 6.91
N GLU A 45 -5.87 30.17 8.20
CA GLU A 45 -4.51 30.24 8.72
C GLU A 45 -3.76 28.93 8.41
N TRP A 46 -2.55 29.01 7.86
CA TRP A 46 -1.68 27.85 7.76
C TRP A 46 -0.93 27.64 9.07
N CYS A 47 -1.26 26.54 9.75
CA CYS A 47 -0.60 26.11 10.97
C CYS A 47 0.11 24.77 10.74
N THR A 48 1.37 24.65 11.16
CA THR A 48 2.16 23.42 11.00
C THR A 48 3.04 23.13 12.20
N GLU A 49 3.24 21.84 12.46
CA GLU A 49 4.15 21.30 13.47
C GLU A 49 5.60 21.71 13.22
N LEU A 50 5.98 21.99 11.97
CA LEU A 50 7.34 22.43 11.60
C LEU A 50 7.73 23.76 12.23
N CYS A 51 6.75 24.60 12.57
CA CYS A 51 6.98 25.89 13.21
C CYS A 51 6.92 25.82 14.73
N LYS A 52 6.63 24.65 15.33
CA LYS A 52 6.66 24.50 16.78
C LYS A 52 8.05 24.78 17.31
N GLU A 53 8.12 25.55 18.39
CA GLU A 53 9.35 25.72 19.14
C GLU A 53 9.91 24.34 19.57
N PRO A 54 11.22 24.11 19.42
CA PRO A 54 11.86 22.86 19.86
C PRO A 54 11.59 22.60 21.34
N LEU A 55 11.39 21.32 21.71
CA LEU A 55 11.08 20.90 23.08
C LEU A 55 12.10 21.42 24.12
N GLU A 56 13.36 21.61 23.71
CA GLU A 56 14.45 22.12 24.54
C GLU A 56 14.17 23.53 25.10
N HIS A 57 13.44 24.37 24.35
CA HIS A 57 13.03 25.70 24.78
C HIS A 57 11.81 25.69 25.69
N LYS A 58 10.94 24.68 25.55
CA LYS A 58 9.74 24.50 26.39
C LYS A 58 10.06 24.02 27.81
N ILE A 59 11.17 23.32 28.00
CA ILE A 59 11.58 22.80 29.33
C ILE A 59 12.07 23.92 30.25
N ARG A 60 12.45 25.09 29.73
CA ARG A 60 12.92 26.24 30.54
C ARG A 60 11.83 27.22 30.96
N GLY A 61 10.65 27.19 30.34
CA GLY A 61 9.53 28.09 30.62
C GLY A 61 8.29 27.32 31.05
N SER A 62 7.99 27.30 32.34
CA SER A 62 6.81 26.64 32.89
C SER A 62 5.50 27.25 32.38
N ALA A 63 4.63 26.44 31.76
CA ALA A 63 3.19 26.30 32.04
C ALA A 63 2.52 25.56 30.87
N ILE A 64 2.26 24.25 31.02
CA ILE A 64 1.48 23.47 30.07
C ILE A 64 0.01 23.86 30.25
N THR A 65 -0.51 24.76 29.42
CA THR A 65 -1.96 24.96 29.27
C THR A 65 -2.53 23.87 28.37
N LEU A 66 -3.04 22.83 29.01
CA LEU A 66 -3.94 21.84 28.43
C LEU A 66 -5.31 22.50 28.23
N ASN A 67 -5.48 23.23 27.14
CA ASN A 67 -6.79 23.57 26.59
C ASN A 67 -6.65 23.73 25.08
N GLY A 68 -7.17 22.76 24.33
CA GLY A 68 -7.13 22.76 22.87
C GLY A 68 -8.00 23.87 22.30
N LEU A 69 -7.37 24.93 21.80
CA LEU A 69 -7.91 25.86 20.80
C LEU A 69 -6.79 26.84 20.43
N LYS A 70 -6.29 26.72 19.19
CA LYS A 70 -5.28 27.58 18.54
C LYS A 70 -3.99 27.79 19.35
N ASN A 71 -3.02 26.87 19.21
CA ASN A 71 -1.63 27.17 19.60
C ASN A 71 -1.06 28.21 18.62
N PRO A 72 -0.83 29.46 19.04
CA PRO A 72 -0.23 30.48 18.17
C PRO A 72 1.20 30.12 17.75
N GLU A 73 1.85 29.20 18.47
CA GLU A 73 3.19 28.67 18.20
C GLU A 73 3.30 27.89 16.88
N MET A 74 2.19 27.46 16.27
CA MET A 74 2.21 26.72 15.00
C MET A 74 1.88 27.58 13.79
N TYR A 75 1.40 28.81 14.01
CA TYR A 75 0.98 29.67 12.92
C TYR A 75 2.20 30.18 12.15
N THR A 76 2.14 30.06 10.83
CA THR A 76 3.27 30.37 9.94
C THR A 76 3.33 31.84 9.51
N GLY A 77 2.34 32.65 9.87
CA GLY A 77 2.18 34.01 9.32
C GLY A 77 1.55 34.05 7.92
N LEU A 78 1.19 32.89 7.35
CA LEU A 78 0.65 32.75 6.01
C LEU A 78 -0.73 32.09 6.01
N SER A 79 -1.51 32.35 4.96
CA SER A 79 -2.74 31.61 4.71
C SER A 79 -2.50 30.24 4.05
N MET A 80 -3.48 29.35 4.12
CA MET A 80 -3.47 28.07 3.39
C MET A 80 -3.40 28.28 1.87
N SER A 81 -3.95 29.38 1.36
CA SER A 81 -3.83 29.73 -0.07
C SER A 81 -2.38 30.04 -0.48
N GLU A 82 -1.64 30.75 0.39
CA GLU A 82 -0.23 31.05 0.16
C GLU A 82 0.63 29.80 0.32
N PHE A 83 0.31 28.91 1.27
CA PHE A 83 0.94 27.61 1.37
C PHE A 83 0.81 26.81 0.06
N ALA A 84 -0.41 26.78 -0.49
CA ALA A 84 -0.70 26.04 -1.71
C ALA A 84 0.13 26.55 -2.90
N VAL A 85 0.29 27.87 -3.02
CA VAL A 85 1.06 28.48 -4.13
C VAL A 85 2.56 28.39 -3.89
N LYS A 86 3.05 28.71 -2.69
CA LYS A 86 4.49 28.82 -2.41
C LYS A 86 5.18 27.47 -2.24
N PHE A 87 4.47 26.47 -1.72
CA PHE A 87 5.08 25.18 -1.36
C PHE A 87 4.43 23.99 -2.07
N TYR A 88 3.09 23.90 -2.03
CA TYR A 88 2.41 22.71 -2.54
C TYR A 88 2.50 22.59 -4.06
N ARG A 89 2.25 23.68 -4.82
CA ARG A 89 2.35 23.66 -6.28
C ARG A 89 3.75 23.29 -6.78
N PRO A 90 4.85 23.93 -6.34
CA PRO A 90 6.20 23.50 -6.73
C PRO A 90 6.50 22.05 -6.35
N PHE A 91 6.01 21.59 -5.20
CA PHE A 91 6.15 20.19 -4.80
C PHE A 91 5.43 19.24 -5.77
N THR A 92 4.20 19.57 -6.19
CA THR A 92 3.47 18.76 -7.18
C THR A 92 4.15 18.76 -8.56
N GLU A 93 4.71 19.88 -8.99
CA GLU A 93 5.49 19.96 -10.23
C GLU A 93 6.74 19.06 -10.17
N LEU A 94 7.42 19.04 -9.02
CA LEU A 94 8.54 18.13 -8.78
C LEU A 94 8.09 16.65 -8.83
N LEU A 95 6.93 16.31 -8.26
CA LEU A 95 6.39 14.94 -8.33
C LEU A 95 6.11 14.51 -9.77
N VAL A 96 5.54 15.40 -10.59
CA VAL A 96 5.31 15.13 -12.02
C VAL A 96 6.64 14.88 -12.73
N GLU A 97 7.68 15.65 -12.44
CA GLU A 97 9.00 15.44 -13.04
C GLU A 97 9.63 14.11 -12.58
N ILE A 98 9.48 13.74 -11.31
CA ILE A 98 9.93 12.44 -10.78
C ILE A 98 9.20 11.30 -11.51
N GLU A 99 7.88 11.41 -11.67
CA GLU A 99 7.08 10.41 -12.38
C GLU A 99 7.49 10.30 -13.86
N ARG A 100 7.65 11.44 -14.53
CA ARG A 100 8.07 11.52 -15.94
C ARG A 100 9.45 10.91 -16.16
N ARG A 101 10.40 11.18 -15.25
CA ARG A 101 11.75 10.61 -15.30
C ARG A 101 11.74 9.11 -14.98
N GLY A 102 10.86 8.71 -14.06
CA GLY A 102 10.82 7.36 -13.51
C GLY A 102 12.07 7.00 -12.73
N PHE A 103 12.22 5.72 -12.44
CA PHE A 103 13.41 5.17 -11.80
C PHE A 103 14.04 4.09 -12.69
N GLY A 104 15.37 4.10 -12.78
CA GLY A 104 16.09 3.06 -13.50
C GLY A 104 16.08 1.76 -12.69
N ALA A 105 15.53 0.70 -13.27
CA ALA A 105 15.58 -0.65 -12.70
C ALA A 105 16.32 -1.58 -13.66
N SER A 106 17.32 -2.31 -13.15
CA SER A 106 18.05 -3.29 -13.95
C SER A 106 17.17 -4.51 -14.20
N ARG A 107 16.62 -4.60 -15.42
CA ARG A 107 15.80 -5.74 -15.84
C ARG A 107 16.59 -7.06 -15.75
N GLU A 108 17.85 -7.05 -16.16
CA GLU A 108 18.71 -8.23 -16.13
C GLU A 108 18.92 -8.71 -14.69
N TYR A 109 19.25 -7.80 -13.77
CA TYR A 109 19.37 -8.13 -12.36
C TYR A 109 18.06 -8.69 -11.79
N LEU A 110 16.92 -8.08 -12.10
CA LEU A 110 15.61 -8.55 -11.64
C LEU A 110 15.25 -9.94 -12.20
N LEU A 111 15.61 -10.23 -13.46
CA LEU A 111 15.41 -11.56 -14.06
C LEU A 111 16.33 -12.61 -13.42
N HIS A 112 17.57 -12.25 -13.12
CA HIS A 112 18.49 -13.12 -12.39
C HIS A 112 17.95 -13.44 -10.99
N GLN A 113 17.51 -12.42 -10.24
CA GLN A 113 16.89 -12.61 -8.93
C GLN A 113 15.60 -13.44 -8.99
N LEU A 114 14.77 -13.21 -10.01
CA LEU A 114 13.57 -14.02 -10.24
C LEU A 114 13.92 -15.50 -10.46
N THR A 115 14.95 -15.76 -11.26
CA THR A 115 15.40 -17.14 -11.56
C THR A 115 15.94 -17.81 -10.29
N ALA A 116 16.75 -17.11 -9.52
CA ALA A 116 17.26 -17.61 -8.22
C ALA A 116 16.11 -17.91 -7.25
N ALA A 117 15.15 -16.99 -7.12
CA ALA A 117 13.99 -17.16 -6.24
C ALA A 117 13.07 -18.32 -6.69
N GLN A 118 12.94 -18.56 -7.99
CA GLN A 118 12.21 -19.73 -8.52
C GLN A 118 12.93 -21.04 -8.18
N GLY A 119 14.26 -21.07 -8.33
CA GLY A 119 15.08 -22.20 -7.90
C GLY A 119 14.93 -22.47 -6.40
N ASP A 120 14.98 -21.43 -5.58
CA ASP A 120 14.76 -21.53 -4.13
C ASP A 120 13.37 -22.06 -3.81
N LEU A 121 12.34 -21.58 -4.49
CA LEU A 121 10.98 -22.03 -4.30
C LEU A 121 10.85 -23.54 -4.55
N GLU A 122 11.40 -24.05 -5.65
CA GLU A 122 11.32 -25.49 -5.95
C GLU A 122 12.13 -26.32 -4.94
N ARG A 123 13.32 -25.85 -4.54
CA ARG A 123 14.12 -26.49 -3.47
C ARG A 123 13.34 -26.59 -2.16
N HIS A 124 12.70 -25.50 -1.73
CA HIS A 124 11.94 -25.47 -0.48
C HIS A 124 10.63 -26.26 -0.58
N LYS A 125 9.96 -26.28 -1.74
CA LYS A 125 8.80 -27.16 -1.96
C LYS A 125 9.19 -28.63 -1.80
N GLU A 126 10.32 -29.03 -2.37
CA GLU A 126 10.76 -30.43 -2.29
C GLU A 126 11.23 -30.81 -0.88
N ALA A 127 11.95 -29.91 -0.21
CA ALA A 127 12.29 -30.06 1.20
C ALA A 127 11.03 -30.18 2.08
N PHE A 128 10.02 -29.36 1.81
CA PHE A 128 8.73 -29.43 2.51
C PHE A 128 8.01 -30.76 2.25
N ARG A 129 7.98 -31.26 1.02
CA ARG A 129 7.39 -32.57 0.70
C ARG A 129 8.11 -33.70 1.43
N THR A 130 9.43 -33.74 1.34
CA THR A 130 10.27 -34.73 2.04
C THR A 130 10.00 -34.70 3.54
N LEU A 131 9.96 -33.51 4.14
CA LEU A 131 9.65 -33.35 5.55
C LEU A 131 8.23 -33.82 5.89
N ALA A 132 7.23 -33.41 5.10
CA ALA A 132 5.84 -33.78 5.35
C ALA A 132 5.59 -35.29 5.22
N GLN A 133 6.30 -35.97 4.32
CA GLN A 133 6.25 -37.42 4.14
C GLN A 133 6.99 -38.20 5.24
N SER A 134 8.06 -37.64 5.82
CA SER A 134 8.82 -38.30 6.88
C SER A 134 8.10 -38.29 8.23
N LEU A 135 7.12 -37.40 8.42
CA LEU A 135 6.31 -37.36 9.62
C LEU A 135 5.43 -38.62 9.71
N THR A 136 5.58 -39.38 10.79
CA THR A 136 4.81 -40.60 11.07
C THR A 136 4.03 -40.47 12.38
N ASP A 137 2.97 -41.25 12.52
CA ASP A 137 2.26 -41.41 13.79
C ASP A 137 3.01 -42.38 14.73
N ARG A 138 2.53 -42.53 15.97
CA ARG A 138 3.08 -43.48 16.96
C ARG A 138 3.03 -44.95 16.52
N ARG A 139 2.31 -45.27 15.45
CA ARG A 139 2.16 -46.62 14.88
C ARG A 139 3.03 -46.79 13.63
N GLY A 140 3.89 -45.82 13.31
CA GLY A 140 4.78 -45.83 12.16
C GLY A 140 4.08 -45.55 10.83
N ARG A 141 2.83 -45.08 10.83
CA ARG A 141 2.08 -44.77 9.61
C ARG A 141 2.31 -43.32 9.20
N PRO A 142 2.34 -43.00 7.89
CA PRO A 142 2.50 -41.63 7.42
C PRO A 142 1.45 -40.69 8.02
N LEU A 143 1.89 -39.51 8.45
CA LEU A 143 0.99 -38.52 9.05
C LEU A 143 -0.06 -38.03 8.05
N ASN A 144 0.40 -37.74 6.84
CA ASN A 144 -0.46 -37.42 5.72
C ASN A 144 -0.02 -38.27 4.49
N PRO A 145 -0.80 -39.29 4.09
CA PRO A 145 -0.51 -40.10 2.91
C PRO A 145 -0.48 -39.30 1.60
N GLN A 146 -1.10 -38.12 1.58
CA GLN A 146 -1.21 -37.22 0.43
C GLN A 146 -0.31 -35.98 0.58
N ALA A 147 0.76 -36.07 1.40
CA ALA A 147 1.68 -34.96 1.66
C ALA A 147 2.27 -34.34 0.38
N GLU A 148 2.40 -35.13 -0.69
CA GLU A 148 2.89 -34.69 -2.00
C GLU A 148 1.99 -33.66 -2.71
N PHE A 149 0.69 -33.66 -2.40
CA PHE A 149 -0.32 -32.79 -3.03
C PHE A 149 -0.64 -31.54 -2.20
N ILE A 150 0.02 -31.34 -1.06
CA ILE A 150 -0.19 -30.14 -0.24
C ILE A 150 0.34 -28.92 -0.99
N ASN A 151 -0.50 -27.91 -1.16
CA ASN A 151 -0.06 -26.61 -1.65
C ASN A 151 0.49 -25.79 -0.46
N PRO A 152 1.79 -25.48 -0.40
CA PRO A 152 2.39 -24.70 0.68
C PRO A 152 1.92 -23.24 0.69
N ARG A 153 1.23 -22.77 -0.36
CA ARG A 153 0.60 -21.44 -0.38
C ARG A 153 -0.80 -21.44 0.25
N SER A 154 -1.38 -22.61 0.49
CA SER A 154 -2.71 -22.73 1.10
C SER A 154 -2.59 -22.76 2.62
N ALA A 155 -2.88 -21.62 3.25
CA ALA A 155 -2.94 -21.52 4.71
C ALA A 155 -3.96 -22.50 5.33
N ARG A 156 -4.98 -22.94 4.58
CA ARG A 156 -5.92 -23.97 5.05
C ARG A 156 -5.26 -25.36 5.08
N GLN A 157 -4.55 -25.75 4.03
CA GLN A 157 -3.89 -27.06 3.98
C GLN A 157 -2.70 -27.14 4.93
N ILE A 158 -1.95 -26.06 5.12
CA ILE A 158 -0.90 -25.99 6.16
C ILE A 158 -1.51 -26.16 7.54
N ARG A 159 -2.62 -25.46 7.85
CA ARG A 159 -3.30 -25.62 9.14
C ARG A 159 -3.79 -27.04 9.35
N GLN A 160 -4.35 -27.68 8.32
CA GLN A 160 -4.76 -29.08 8.37
C GLN A 160 -3.57 -30.03 8.60
N LEU A 161 -2.42 -29.76 7.97
CA LEU A 161 -1.20 -30.55 8.17
C LEU A 161 -0.66 -30.41 9.60
N LEU A 162 -0.61 -29.19 10.14
CA LEU A 162 -0.01 -28.90 11.44
C LEU A 162 -0.94 -29.22 12.62
N PHE A 163 -2.24 -28.99 12.47
CA PHE A 163 -3.20 -29.00 13.58
C PHE A 163 -4.40 -29.92 13.36
N GLY A 164 -4.53 -30.54 12.19
CA GLY A 164 -5.66 -31.40 11.85
C GLY A 164 -6.88 -30.64 11.31
N ASN A 165 -7.97 -31.36 11.05
CA ASN A 165 -9.17 -30.75 10.49
C ASN A 165 -9.90 -29.93 11.57
N PRO A 166 -10.10 -28.60 11.38
CA PRO A 166 -10.84 -27.80 12.34
C PRO A 166 -12.30 -28.26 12.50
N ASP A 167 -12.88 -28.95 11.53
CA ASP A 167 -14.27 -29.39 11.58
C ASP A 167 -14.47 -30.75 12.29
N GLU A 168 -13.40 -31.39 12.75
CA GLU A 168 -13.49 -32.57 13.62
C GLU A 168 -13.68 -32.18 15.09
N ALA A 169 -14.65 -32.82 15.76
CA ALA A 169 -15.02 -32.53 17.16
C ALA A 169 -13.89 -32.76 18.18
N ASP A 170 -12.86 -33.52 17.82
CA ASP A 170 -11.78 -33.99 18.69
C ASP A 170 -10.47 -33.18 18.52
N ARG A 171 -10.58 -31.85 18.40
CA ARG A 171 -9.45 -30.91 18.15
C ARG A 171 -8.26 -31.07 19.12
N LEU A 172 -8.51 -31.49 20.36
CA LEU A 172 -7.49 -31.68 21.40
C LEU A 172 -6.80 -33.06 21.33
N ARG A 173 -7.42 -34.08 20.71
CA ARG A 173 -6.82 -35.41 20.58
C ARG A 173 -5.85 -35.52 19.40
N TRP A 174 -5.95 -34.61 18.43
CA TRP A 174 -5.12 -34.64 17.22
C TRP A 174 -3.66 -34.23 17.50
N VAL A 175 -3.46 -33.13 18.24
CA VAL A 175 -2.13 -32.63 18.64
C VAL A 175 -1.46 -33.55 19.68
N ALA A 176 -2.22 -34.11 20.62
CA ALA A 176 -1.70 -34.98 21.69
C ALA A 176 -1.16 -36.35 21.21
N ARG A 177 -1.47 -36.77 19.97
CA ARG A 177 -1.06 -38.07 19.42
C ARG A 177 0.29 -38.07 18.71
N ARG A 178 0.93 -36.92 18.45
CA ARG A 178 1.92 -36.81 17.36
C ARG A 178 3.33 -36.33 17.65
N VAL A 179 3.76 -36.12 18.90
CA VAL A 179 5.17 -35.80 19.15
C VAL A 179 5.77 -36.73 20.20
N LYS A 180 6.74 -37.54 19.76
CA LYS A 180 8.03 -37.67 20.43
C LYS A 180 9.04 -37.02 19.50
#